data_AF-A0A1G2Q385-F1
#
_entry.id   AF-A0A1G2Q385-F1
#
_cell.length_a   1.000
_cell.length_b   1.000
_cell.length_c   1.000
_cell.angle_alpha   90.00
_cell.angle_beta   90.00
_cell.angle_gamma   90.00
#
_symmetry.space_group_name_H-M   'P 1'
#
loop_
_entity.id
_entity.type
_entity.pdbx_description
1 polymer ?
#
loop_
_entity_poly.entity_id
_entity_poly.type
_entity_poly.pdbx_seq_one_letter_code
_entity_poly.pdbx_strand_id
1 'polypeptide(L)'
;MKKIWKIIVGLLAIIGALTIALITYLYLADPLGLKELLKPTPTAPTSATNEPATTGTTQYNLSPAQKFFLQKAGIDPNSLPTTITPELEDCLVNAVGQVRAAAIKAGDVPTVTDLFKAKACLNN
;
A
#
# COMPACT_ATOMS: atom_id res chain seq x y z
N MET A 1 2.36 -38.51 -22.64
CA MET A 1 2.16 -37.04 -22.76
C MET A 1 0.70 -36.58 -22.62
N LYS A 2 -0.30 -37.22 -23.25
CA LYS A 2 -1.73 -36.81 -23.17
C LYS A 2 -2.34 -36.77 -21.75
N LYS A 3 -1.90 -37.66 -20.85
CA LYS A 3 -2.38 -37.69 -19.45
C LYS A 3 -1.88 -36.49 -18.62
N ILE A 4 -0.60 -36.14 -18.78
CA ILE A 4 0.03 -35.01 -18.09
C ILE A 4 -0.59 -33.68 -18.54
N TRP A 5 -0.89 -33.54 -19.83
CA TRP A 5 -1.57 -32.35 -20.35
C TRP A 5 -2.97 -32.15 -19.75
N LYS A 6 -3.76 -33.22 -19.60
CA LYS A 6 -5.06 -33.15 -18.92
C LYS A 6 -4.94 -32.74 -17.45
N ILE A 7 -3.90 -33.20 -16.75
CA ILE A 7 -3.64 -32.84 -15.35
C ILE A 7 -3.28 -31.36 -15.23
N ILE A 8 -2.40 -30.84 -16.09
CA ILE A 8 -2.00 -29.42 -16.07
C ILE A 8 -3.19 -28.52 -16.37
N VAL A 9 -3.99 -28.84 -17.38
CA VAL A 9 -5.19 -28.06 -17.73
C VAL A 9 -6.22 -28.11 -16.59
N GLY A 10 -6.40 -29.26 -15.95
CA GLY A 10 -7.26 -29.38 -14.76
C GLY A 10 -6.77 -28.55 -13.59
N LEU A 11 -5.46 -28.56 -13.31
CA LEU A 11 -4.85 -27.78 -12.23
C LEU A 11 -4.97 -26.27 -12.50
N LEU A 12 -4.75 -25.83 -13.75
CA LEU A 12 -4.96 -24.44 -14.14
C LEU A 12 -6.42 -24.01 -13.96
N ALA A 13 -7.38 -24.88 -14.30
CA ALA A 13 -8.80 -24.58 -14.13
C ALA A 13 -9.18 -24.43 -12.65
N ILE A 14 -8.62 -25.27 -11.78
CA ILE A 14 -8.83 -25.20 -10.32
C ILE A 14 -8.21 -23.92 -9.75
N ILE A 15 -6.97 -23.61 -10.11
CA ILE A 15 -6.30 -22.37 -9.68
C ILE A 15 -7.11 -21.16 -10.18
N GLY A 16 -7.53 -21.16 -11.44
CA GLY A 16 -8.38 -20.12 -12.02
C GLY A 16 -9.66 -19.92 -11.21
N ALA A 17 -10.39 -20.99 -10.91
CA ALA A 17 -11.60 -20.94 -10.09
C ALA A 17 -11.34 -20.38 -8.68
N LEU A 18 -10.24 -20.80 -8.03
CA LEU A 18 -9.84 -20.28 -6.72
C LEU A 18 -9.51 -18.78 -6.76
N THR A 19 -8.80 -18.30 -7.79
CA THR A 19 -8.51 -16.87 -7.95
C THR A 19 -9.77 -16.04 -8.14
N ILE A 20 -10.71 -16.50 -8.97
CA ILE A 20 -11.99 -15.82 -9.21
C ILE A 20 -12.83 -15.77 -7.92
N ALA A 21 -12.88 -16.88 -7.17
CA ALA A 21 -13.59 -16.94 -5.88
C ALA A 21 -12.99 -15.97 -4.85
N LEU A 22 -11.65 -15.91 -4.76
CA LEU A 22 -10.94 -14.99 -3.89
C LEU A 22 -11.25 -13.52 -4.24
N ILE A 23 -11.13 -13.16 -5.53
CA ILE A 23 -11.43 -11.79 -6.01
C ILE A 23 -12.89 -11.43 -5.70
N THR A 24 -13.83 -12.34 -5.96
CA THR A 24 -15.25 -12.13 -5.68
C THR A 24 -15.50 -11.92 -4.19
N TYR A 25 -14.89 -12.74 -3.33
CA TYR A 25 -14.99 -12.58 -1.88
C TYR A 25 -14.42 -11.24 -1.41
N LEU A 26 -13.24 -10.86 -1.89
CA LEU A 26 -12.62 -9.57 -1.60
C LEU A 26 -13.48 -8.40 -2.08
N TYR A 27 -14.20 -8.55 -3.20
CA TYR A 27 -15.11 -7.52 -3.70
C TYR A 27 -16.42 -7.41 -2.87
N LEU A 28 -17.00 -8.51 -2.39
CA LEU A 28 -18.27 -8.46 -1.66
C LEU A 28 -18.08 -8.19 -0.17
N ALA A 29 -17.22 -8.95 0.49
CA ALA A 29 -17.01 -8.85 1.93
C ALA A 29 -16.07 -7.70 2.31
N ASP A 30 -15.27 -7.21 1.35
CA ASP A 30 -14.28 -6.14 1.50
C ASP A 30 -13.51 -6.12 2.85
N PRO A 31 -12.96 -7.27 3.30
CA PRO A 31 -12.27 -7.36 4.58
C PRO A 31 -10.96 -6.54 4.60
N LEU A 32 -10.49 -6.10 3.43
CA LEU A 32 -9.26 -5.34 3.23
C LEU A 32 -9.53 -3.85 2.94
N GLY A 33 -10.79 -3.42 2.83
CA GLY A 33 -11.14 -2.03 2.51
C GLY A 33 -10.64 -1.56 1.14
N LEU A 34 -10.53 -2.46 0.17
CA LEU A 34 -10.02 -2.20 -1.17
C LEU A 34 -10.91 -1.22 -1.95
N LYS A 35 -12.22 -1.17 -1.66
CA LYS A 35 -13.11 -0.21 -2.34
C LYS A 35 -12.80 1.24 -2.00
N GLU A 36 -12.36 1.52 -0.78
CA GLU A 36 -11.90 2.87 -0.40
C GLU A 36 -10.57 3.24 -1.11
N LEU A 37 -9.79 2.22 -1.49
CA LEU A 37 -8.53 2.34 -2.24
C LEU A 37 -8.74 2.53 -3.75
N LEU A 38 -9.83 2.01 -4.31
CA LEU A 38 -10.19 2.16 -5.73
C LEU A 38 -11.10 3.36 -6.00
N LYS A 39 -11.57 4.07 -4.97
CA LYS A 39 -12.16 5.40 -5.18
C LYS A 39 -11.03 6.29 -5.73
N PRO A 40 -11.13 6.76 -6.99
CA PRO A 40 -10.17 7.76 -7.46
C PRO A 40 -10.26 8.93 -6.51
N THR A 41 -9.15 9.26 -5.85
CA THR A 41 -9.03 10.49 -5.06
C THR A 41 -9.48 11.62 -5.99
N PRO A 42 -10.56 12.35 -5.65
CA PRO A 42 -10.94 13.50 -6.44
C PRO A 42 -9.74 14.44 -6.43
N THR A 43 -9.18 14.69 -7.61
CA THR A 43 -8.36 15.87 -7.85
C THR A 43 -9.16 17.04 -7.30
N ALA A 44 -8.66 17.66 -6.24
CA ALA A 44 -9.42 18.61 -5.43
C ALA A 44 -10.07 19.70 -6.30
N PRO A 45 -11.25 20.18 -5.87
CA PRO A 45 -11.19 21.50 -5.27
C PRO A 45 -11.70 21.46 -3.83
N THR A 46 -10.98 22.20 -3.00
CA THR A 46 -11.31 22.62 -1.64
C THR A 46 -12.83 22.74 -1.40
N SER A 47 -13.33 21.97 -0.44
CA SER A 47 -14.51 22.35 0.34
C SER A 47 -14.26 21.92 1.77
N ALA A 48 -14.13 22.92 2.64
CA ALA A 48 -14.02 22.78 4.06
C ALA A 48 -15.30 22.13 4.62
N THR A 49 -15.16 20.94 5.18
CA THR A 49 -16.10 20.41 6.17
C THR A 49 -15.31 20.20 7.45
N ASN A 50 -15.70 20.96 8.47
CA ASN A 50 -15.08 21.00 9.78
C ASN A 50 -15.11 19.62 10.44
N GLU A 51 -13.96 18.95 10.49
CA GLU A 51 -13.66 17.96 11.51
C GLU A 51 -12.68 18.60 12.50
N PRO A 52 -12.90 18.51 13.82
CA PRO A 52 -12.10 19.25 14.79
C PRO A 52 -10.63 18.87 14.66
N ALA A 53 -9.79 19.89 14.46
CA ALA A 53 -8.35 19.79 14.60
C ALA A 53 -8.04 19.28 16.01
N THR A 54 -7.84 17.97 16.15
CA THR A 54 -7.20 17.42 17.32
C THR A 54 -5.70 17.70 17.17
N THR A 55 -5.29 18.75 17.86
CA THR A 55 -3.93 19.10 18.21
C THR A 55 -3.14 17.84 18.61
N GLY A 56 -2.20 17.42 17.76
CA GLY A 56 -1.37 16.24 17.97
C GLY A 56 -0.15 16.23 17.04
N THR A 57 0.82 17.08 17.36
CA THR A 57 2.27 16.86 17.19
C THR A 57 2.75 16.18 15.88
N THR A 58 3.14 17.00 14.89
CA THR A 58 4.20 16.70 13.90
C THR A 58 4.35 15.25 13.42
N GLN A 59 3.32 14.66 12.81
CA GLN A 59 3.42 13.37 12.12
C GLN A 59 3.26 13.56 10.62
N TYR A 60 3.96 12.73 9.82
CA TYR A 60 3.72 12.71 8.38
C TYR A 60 2.23 12.57 8.09
N ASN A 61 1.73 13.42 7.19
CA ASN A 61 0.36 13.37 6.72
C ASN A 61 0.20 12.22 5.72
N LEU A 62 0.39 11.01 6.23
CA LEU A 62 0.19 9.77 5.50
C LEU A 62 -1.30 9.57 5.27
N SER A 63 -1.66 9.13 4.07
CA SER A 63 -3.05 8.77 3.78
C SER A 63 -3.49 7.62 4.70
N PRO A 64 -4.79 7.49 5.00
CA PRO A 64 -5.31 6.38 5.80
C PRO A 64 -4.87 5.01 5.27
N ALA A 65 -4.78 4.87 3.95
CA ALA A 65 -4.26 3.67 3.29
C ALA A 65 -2.77 3.45 3.57
N GLN A 66 -1.93 4.48 3.47
CA GLN A 66 -0.51 4.37 3.80
C GLN A 66 -0.29 3.93 5.26
N LYS A 67 -1.04 4.49 6.20
CA LYS A 67 -0.97 4.11 7.63
C LYS A 67 -1.33 2.64 7.85
N PHE A 68 -2.39 2.16 7.21
CA PHE A 68 -2.81 0.76 7.29
C PHE A 68 -1.72 -0.20 6.76
N PHE A 69 -1.09 0.15 5.65
CA PHE A 69 -0.01 -0.67 5.07
C PHE A 69 1.27 -0.67 5.91
N LEU A 70 1.66 0.48 6.46
CA LEU A 70 2.77 0.59 7.40
C LEU A 70 2.52 -0.29 8.63
N GLN A 71 1.33 -0.21 9.22
CA GLN A 71 0.96 -1.01 10.39
C GLN A 71 0.96 -2.52 10.09
N LYS A 72 0.46 -2.92 8.91
CA LYS A 72 0.52 -4.33 8.44
C LYS A 72 1.94 -4.82 8.21
N ALA A 73 2.87 -3.94 7.85
CA ALA A 73 4.29 -4.27 7.73
C ALA A 73 5.05 -4.25 9.08
N GLY A 74 4.35 -4.00 10.19
CA GLY A 74 4.94 -3.90 11.52
C GLY A 74 5.75 -2.61 11.72
N ILE A 75 5.51 -1.59 10.90
CA ILE A 75 6.08 -0.26 11.04
C ILE A 75 5.03 0.61 11.70
N ASP A 76 5.33 1.15 12.88
CA ASP A 76 4.42 2.06 13.55
C ASP A 76 4.47 3.42 12.82
N PRO A 77 3.36 3.92 12.26
CA PRO A 77 3.34 5.26 11.65
C PRO A 77 3.74 6.37 12.65
N ASN A 78 3.64 6.10 13.96
CA ASN A 78 4.09 7.00 15.02
C ASN A 78 5.60 6.93 15.30
N SER A 79 6.28 5.87 14.85
CA SER A 79 7.74 5.74 14.98
C SER A 79 8.51 6.33 13.80
N LEU A 80 7.81 6.87 12.80
CA LEU A 80 8.43 7.52 11.67
C LEU A 80 9.03 8.87 12.12
N PRO A 81 10.28 9.18 11.73
CA PRO A 81 10.92 10.45 12.09
C PRO A 81 10.11 11.61 11.55
N THR A 82 9.92 12.69 12.28
CA THR A 82 9.01 13.79 11.89
C THR A 82 9.49 14.62 10.70
N THR A 83 10.75 14.44 10.27
CA THR A 83 11.41 15.14 9.17
C THR A 83 12.05 14.14 8.22
N ILE A 84 11.76 14.21 6.91
CA ILE A 84 12.44 13.36 5.93
C ILE A 84 13.81 13.98 5.79
N THR A 85 14.82 13.32 6.36
CA THR A 85 16.20 13.71 6.08
C THR A 85 16.48 13.45 4.60
N PRO A 86 17.31 14.27 3.95
CA PRO A 86 17.71 13.99 2.56
C PRO A 86 18.33 12.60 2.42
N GLU A 87 18.97 12.07 3.46
CA GLU A 87 19.46 10.68 3.50
C GLU A 87 18.34 9.63 3.48
N LEU A 88 17.21 9.87 4.16
CA LEU A 88 16.06 8.98 4.11
C LEU A 88 15.39 9.00 2.75
N GLU A 89 15.32 10.18 2.13
CA GLU A 89 14.82 10.34 0.76
C GLU A 89 15.70 9.61 -0.25
N ASP A 90 17.02 9.77 -0.13
CA ASP A 90 17.97 9.11 -1.01
C ASP A 90 17.99 7.60 -0.79
N CYS A 91 17.85 7.14 0.46
CA CYS A 91 17.66 5.72 0.77
C CYS A 91 16.36 5.18 0.16
N LEU A 92 15.25 5.91 0.26
CA LEU A 92 13.98 5.51 -0.35
C LEU A 92 14.11 5.43 -1.87
N VAL A 93 14.74 6.43 -2.52
CA VAL A 93 14.98 6.45 -3.96
C VAL A 93 15.88 5.29 -4.39
N ASN A 94 16.94 4.99 -3.63
CA ASN A 94 17.83 3.85 -3.91
C ASN A 94 17.15 2.49 -3.69
N ALA A 95 16.24 2.41 -2.71
CA ALA A 95 15.52 1.19 -2.37
C ALA A 95 14.39 0.86 -3.35
N VAL A 96 13.50 1.82 -3.63
CA VAL A 96 12.28 1.58 -4.43
C VAL A 96 12.36 2.13 -5.86
N GLY A 97 13.38 2.96 -6.15
CA GLY A 97 13.54 3.66 -7.42
C GLY A 97 12.86 5.02 -7.42
N GLN A 98 13.41 5.95 -8.22
CA GLN A 98 12.98 7.35 -8.26
C GLN A 98 11.49 7.54 -8.57
N VAL A 99 10.95 6.73 -9.49
CA VAL A 99 9.52 6.77 -9.88
C VAL A 99 8.61 6.37 -8.72
N ARG A 100 8.93 5.27 -8.02
CA ARG A 100 8.12 4.79 -6.89
C ARG A 100 8.28 5.68 -5.66
N ALA A 101 9.48 6.17 -5.39
CA ALA A 101 9.73 7.12 -4.31
C ALA A 101 8.93 8.43 -4.51
N ALA A 102 8.88 8.96 -5.73
CA ALA A 102 8.06 10.13 -6.06
C ALA A 102 6.55 9.85 -5.87
N ALA A 103 6.07 8.69 -6.29
CA ALA A 103 4.67 8.30 -6.10
C ALA A 103 4.30 8.17 -4.61
N ILE A 104 5.14 7.52 -3.81
CA ILE A 104 4.92 7.35 -2.36
C ILE A 104 4.91 8.73 -1.66
N LYS A 105 5.81 9.64 -2.04
CA LYS A 105 5.81 11.03 -1.56
C LYS A 105 4.55 11.79 -1.97
N ALA A 106 3.99 11.49 -3.14
CA ALA A 106 2.75 12.08 -3.62
C ALA A 106 1.47 11.48 -2.98
N GLY A 107 1.60 10.47 -2.10
CA GLY A 107 0.46 9.84 -1.43
C GLY A 107 0.05 8.48 -1.99
N ASP A 108 0.78 7.95 -3.00
CA ASP A 108 0.55 6.60 -3.52
C ASP A 108 0.83 5.54 -2.44
N VAL A 109 0.12 4.43 -2.53
CA VAL A 109 0.23 3.36 -1.55
C VAL A 109 1.48 2.52 -1.86
N PRO A 110 2.45 2.43 -0.93
CA PRO A 110 3.62 1.59 -1.14
C PRO A 110 3.21 0.11 -1.26
N THR A 111 3.82 -0.59 -2.20
CA THR A 111 3.62 -2.04 -2.32
C THR A 111 4.36 -2.79 -1.21
N VAL A 112 4.02 -4.06 -0.99
CA VAL A 112 4.72 -4.92 0.00
C VAL A 112 6.24 -4.95 -0.27
N THR A 113 6.64 -4.94 -1.54
CA THR A 113 8.05 -4.88 -1.94
C THR A 113 8.67 -3.53 -1.62
N ASP A 114 7.94 -2.42 -1.82
CA ASP A 114 8.40 -1.08 -1.46
C ASP A 114 8.59 -0.95 0.05
N LEU A 115 7.64 -1.45 0.84
CA LEU A 115 7.73 -1.48 2.31
C LEU A 115 8.91 -2.32 2.79
N PHE A 116 9.12 -3.50 2.21
CA PHE A 116 10.22 -4.37 2.63
C PHE A 116 11.59 -3.73 2.37
N LYS A 117 11.75 -3.07 1.21
CA LYS A 117 12.99 -2.38 0.85
C LYS A 117 13.17 -1.08 1.64
N ALA A 118 12.11 -0.30 1.81
CA ALA A 118 12.14 0.96 2.56
C ALA A 118 12.33 0.73 4.07
N LYS A 119 11.93 -0.43 4.62
CA LYS A 119 12.17 -0.78 6.03
C LYS A 119 13.65 -0.72 6.40
N ALA A 120 14.55 -1.04 5.47
CA ALA A 120 15.99 -0.91 5.69
C ALA A 120 16.43 0.54 5.91
N CYS A 121 15.71 1.51 5.32
CA CYS A 121 15.97 2.94 5.49
C CYS A 121 15.47 3.49 6.83
N LEU A 122 14.55 2.78 7.48
CA LEU A 122 13.90 3.18 8.73
C LEU A 122 14.56 2.61 9.98
N ASN A 123 15.54 1.70 9.81
CA ASN A 123 16.20 0.98 10.89
C ASN A 123 17.68 1.38 11.03
N ASN A 124 17.98 2.68 10.88
CA ASN A 124 19.32 3.23 11.09
C ASN A 124 19.29 4.30 12.17
#